data_AF-A0A9X8BJJ2-F1
#
_entry.id   AF-A0A9X8BJJ2-F1
#
_cell.length_a   1.000
_cell.length_b   1.000
_cell.length_c   1.000
_cell.angle_alpha   90.00
_cell.angle_beta   90.00
_cell.angle_gamma   90.00
#
_symmetry.space_group_name_H-M   'P 1'
#
loop_
_entity.id
_entity.type
_entity.pdbx_description
1 polymer ?
#
loop_
_entity_poly.entity_id
_entity_poly.type
_entity_poly.pdbx_seq_one_letter_code
_entity_poly.pdbx_strand_id
1 'polypeptide(L)'
;MKTQSFGQDLPLHPDPQATQNIPIPPFVETIAVRLSWASSVAESEAYRLLAAPYYHGAVTAENREQLLARFPFMAELNAPAPIADYTIMLVSLWLTIEEMYHRGKLLPDEIMQGLMAKTTTTHLRDCRENENGCMQNIPQPHD
;
A
#
# COMPACT_ATOMS: atom_id res chain seq x y z
N MET A 1 6.92 -41.85 -13.30
CA MET A 1 7.81 -41.29 -12.26
C MET A 1 8.31 -39.94 -12.76
N LYS A 2 8.10 -38.89 -11.96
CA LYS A 2 8.49 -37.50 -12.25
C LYS A 2 9.92 -37.24 -11.77
N THR A 3 10.68 -36.44 -12.50
CA THR A 3 11.76 -35.65 -11.91
C THR A 3 11.78 -34.30 -12.63
N GLN A 4 11.26 -33.28 -11.95
CA GLN A 4 11.27 -31.90 -12.39
C GLN A 4 12.62 -31.29 -12.00
N SER A 5 13.35 -30.77 -12.98
CA SER A 5 14.52 -29.92 -12.77
C SER A 5 14.03 -28.54 -12.35
N PHE A 6 14.31 -28.16 -11.10
CA PHE A 6 13.99 -26.83 -10.59
C PHE A 6 14.88 -25.78 -11.26
N GLY A 7 14.24 -24.69 -11.68
CA GLY A 7 14.83 -23.60 -12.44
C GLY A 7 15.92 -22.85 -11.68
N GLN A 8 17.03 -22.62 -12.38
CA GLN A 8 17.91 -21.49 -12.17
C GLN A 8 17.60 -20.50 -13.28
N ASP A 9 17.14 -19.30 -12.91
CA ASP A 9 17.50 -18.03 -13.55
C ASP A 9 16.71 -16.91 -12.85
N LEU A 10 17.16 -16.56 -11.64
CA LEU A 10 16.90 -15.25 -11.06
C LEU A 10 18.16 -14.42 -11.29
N PRO A 11 18.13 -13.30 -12.04
CA PRO A 11 19.13 -12.29 -11.87
C PRO A 11 18.89 -11.62 -10.51
N LEU A 12 19.62 -12.07 -9.49
CA LEU A 12 19.90 -11.31 -8.28
C LEU A 12 20.72 -10.09 -8.70
N HIS A 13 20.07 -9.01 -9.10
CA HIS A 13 20.71 -7.71 -9.03
C HIS A 13 20.53 -7.24 -7.58
N PRO A 14 21.55 -7.34 -6.70
CA PRO A 14 21.48 -6.65 -5.43
C PRO A 14 21.30 -5.17 -5.74
N ASP A 15 20.30 -4.57 -5.12
CA ASP A 15 20.07 -3.14 -5.19
C ASP A 15 21.36 -2.45 -4.68
N PRO A 16 22.05 -1.62 -5.50
CA PRO A 16 23.32 -1.00 -5.11
C PRO A 16 23.20 -0.13 -3.85
N GLN A 17 21.99 0.19 -3.39
CA GLN A 17 21.74 0.93 -2.16
C GLN A 17 21.80 0.09 -0.88
N ALA A 18 21.81 -1.24 -0.97
CA ALA A 18 21.92 -2.14 0.18
C ALA A 18 23.33 -2.14 0.85
N THR A 19 24.28 -1.36 0.32
CA THR A 19 25.68 -1.31 0.81
C THR A 19 25.91 -0.31 1.93
N GLN A 20 24.95 0.57 2.23
CA GLN A 20 25.02 1.41 3.42
C GLN A 20 24.15 0.78 4.51
N ASN A 21 24.76 0.39 5.63
CA ASN A 21 24.06 -0.04 6.84
C ASN A 21 23.35 1.17 7.48
N ILE A 22 22.36 1.72 6.79
CA ILE A 22 21.54 2.81 7.29
C ILE A 22 20.53 2.19 8.25
N PRO A 23 20.55 2.54 9.54
CA PRO A 23 19.65 1.95 10.51
C PRO A 23 18.22 2.44 10.23
N ILE A 24 17.39 1.55 9.71
CA ILE A 24 15.95 1.79 9.60
C ILE A 24 15.34 1.55 10.99
N PRO A 25 14.54 2.48 11.51
CA PRO A 25 13.90 2.28 12.79
C PRO A 25 12.98 1.03 12.80
N PRO A 26 13.00 0.21 13.85
CA PRO A 26 12.27 -1.07 13.88
C PRO A 26 10.74 -0.89 13.79
N PHE A 27 10.21 0.27 14.20
CA PHE A 27 8.77 0.54 14.09
C PHE A 27 8.28 0.63 12.64
N VAL A 28 9.17 0.84 11.67
CA VAL A 28 8.80 0.91 10.24
C VAL A 28 8.21 -0.41 9.76
N GLU A 29 8.72 -1.54 10.25
CA GLU A 29 8.17 -2.87 9.96
C GLU A 29 6.76 -3.02 10.55
N THR A 30 6.57 -2.64 11.80
CA THR A 30 5.25 -2.64 12.45
C THR A 30 4.22 -1.81 11.69
N ILE A 31 4.62 -0.61 11.23
CA ILE A 31 3.75 0.25 10.42
C ILE A 31 3.46 -0.40 9.06
N ALA A 32 4.47 -0.97 8.40
CA ALA A 32 4.31 -1.65 7.12
C ALA A 32 3.26 -2.75 7.18
N VAL A 33 3.27 -3.58 8.24
CA VAL A 33 2.25 -4.62 8.49
C VAL A 33 0.86 -4.00 8.61
N ARG A 34 0.70 -2.87 9.30
CA ARG A 34 -0.62 -2.24 9.46
C ARG A 34 -1.11 -1.62 8.14
N LEU A 35 -0.22 -0.97 7.40
CA LEU A 35 -0.58 -0.32 6.14
C LEU A 35 -0.81 -1.32 5.01
N SER A 36 -0.12 -2.47 5.03
CA SER A 36 -0.34 -3.57 4.07
C SER A 36 -1.78 -4.08 4.16
N TRP A 37 -2.28 -4.29 5.39
CA TRP A 37 -3.67 -4.63 5.66
C TRP A 37 -4.64 -3.53 5.23
N ALA A 38 -4.38 -2.27 5.60
CA ALA A 38 -5.30 -1.17 5.30
C ALA A 38 -5.41 -0.86 3.79
N SER A 39 -4.35 -1.14 3.03
CA SER A 39 -4.24 -0.69 1.62
C SER A 39 -4.24 -1.84 0.62
N SER A 40 -4.36 -3.10 1.07
CA SER A 40 -4.23 -4.30 0.23
C SER A 40 -2.93 -4.34 -0.59
N VAL A 41 -1.84 -3.82 -0.01
CA VAL A 41 -0.49 -3.81 -0.59
C VAL A 41 0.32 -4.92 0.07
N ALA A 42 1.23 -5.58 -0.66
CA ALA A 42 2.10 -6.58 -0.07
C ALA A 42 2.96 -5.96 1.04
N GLU A 43 3.14 -6.65 2.17
CA GLU A 43 3.92 -6.15 3.31
C GLU A 43 5.35 -5.77 2.93
N SER A 44 6.01 -6.59 2.11
CA SER A 44 7.34 -6.32 1.59
C SER A 44 7.39 -5.05 0.74
N GLU A 45 6.33 -4.77 -0.03
CA GLU A 45 6.22 -3.54 -0.82
C GLU A 45 5.98 -2.33 0.09
N ALA A 46 5.09 -2.45 1.08
CA ALA A 46 4.84 -1.40 2.06
C ALA A 46 6.12 -1.05 2.83
N TYR A 47 6.85 -2.06 3.31
CA TYR A 47 8.12 -1.86 3.99
C TYR A 47 9.14 -1.16 3.09
N ARG A 48 9.31 -1.62 1.85
CA ARG A 48 10.25 -1.01 0.89
C ARG A 48 9.93 0.47 0.68
N LEU A 49 8.66 0.82 0.49
CA LEU A 49 8.23 2.21 0.29
C LEU A 49 8.48 3.08 1.54
N LEU A 50 8.18 2.57 2.73
CA LEU A 50 8.39 3.30 3.99
C LEU A 50 9.86 3.42 4.40
N ALA A 51 10.70 2.45 3.98
CA ALA A 51 12.13 2.46 4.23
C ALA A 51 12.89 3.40 3.29
N ALA A 52 12.39 3.64 2.07
CA ALA A 52 13.09 4.40 1.04
C ALA A 52 13.62 5.78 1.48
N PRO A 53 12.86 6.61 2.22
CA PRO A 53 13.37 7.90 2.70
C PRO A 53 14.58 7.81 3.63
N TYR A 54 14.72 6.72 4.40
CA TYR A 54 15.85 6.53 5.30
C TYR A 54 17.15 6.34 4.54
N TYR A 55 17.14 5.61 3.43
CA TYR A 55 18.33 5.42 2.59
C TYR A 55 18.87 6.72 2.00
N HIS A 56 17.99 7.70 1.77
CA HIS A 56 18.36 9.02 1.24
C HIS A 56 18.58 10.08 2.31
N GLY A 57 18.27 9.80 3.58
CA GLY A 57 18.32 10.76 4.68
C GLY A 57 17.28 11.88 4.60
N ALA A 58 16.34 11.80 3.65
CA ALA A 58 15.28 12.77 3.43
C ALA A 58 14.14 12.18 2.59
N VAL A 59 12.96 12.77 2.70
CA VAL A 59 11.84 12.49 1.79
C VAL A 59 12.04 13.28 0.51
N THR A 60 12.22 12.58 -0.61
CA THR A 60 12.28 13.16 -1.95
C THR A 60 10.87 13.31 -2.55
N ALA A 61 10.74 14.11 -3.61
CA ALA A 61 9.48 14.22 -4.35
C ALA A 61 9.02 12.86 -4.92
N GLU A 62 9.96 12.05 -5.40
CA GLU A 62 9.70 10.69 -5.88
C GLU A 62 9.20 9.77 -4.75
N ASN A 63 9.85 9.79 -3.59
CA ASN A 63 9.41 9.03 -2.42
C ASN A 63 7.97 9.40 -2.05
N ARG A 64 7.66 10.70 -2.05
CA ARG A 64 6.30 11.19 -1.77
C ARG A 64 5.29 10.69 -2.80
N GLU A 65 5.60 10.77 -4.09
CA GLU A 65 4.69 10.30 -5.14
C GLU A 65 4.40 8.80 -5.00
N GLN A 66 5.44 7.98 -4.81
CA GLN A 66 5.30 6.54 -4.64
C GLN A 66 4.51 6.18 -3.36
N LEU A 67 4.78 6.89 -2.26
CA LEU A 67 4.05 6.71 -1.00
C LEU A 67 2.57 7.09 -1.18
N LEU A 68 2.25 8.24 -1.78
CA LEU A 68 0.87 8.69 -1.96
C LEU A 68 0.07 7.83 -2.94
N ALA A 69 0.73 7.22 -3.93
CA ALA A 69 0.09 6.28 -4.85
C ALA A 69 -0.49 5.05 -4.11
N ARG A 70 0.17 4.61 -3.04
CA ARG A 70 -0.24 3.44 -2.24
C ARG A 70 -0.98 3.81 -0.95
N PHE A 71 -0.59 4.91 -0.34
CA PHE A 71 -1.07 5.40 0.96
C PHE A 71 -1.60 6.83 0.82
N PRO A 72 -2.75 7.04 0.16
CA PRO A 72 -3.28 8.37 -0.13
C PRO A 72 -3.60 9.19 1.13
N PHE A 73 -3.82 8.53 2.27
CA PHE A 73 -4.02 9.17 3.57
C PHE A 73 -2.76 9.85 4.15
N MET A 74 -1.58 9.62 3.56
CA MET A 74 -0.36 10.35 3.90
C MET A 74 -0.26 11.71 3.18
N ALA A 75 -1.37 12.28 2.71
CA ALA A 75 -1.41 13.48 1.86
C ALA A 75 -0.66 14.70 2.44
N GLU A 76 -0.60 14.81 3.76
CA GLU A 76 0.12 15.84 4.51
C GLU A 76 1.65 15.68 4.49
N LEU A 77 2.16 14.56 3.93
CA LEU A 77 3.58 14.35 3.75
C LEU A 77 4.15 15.46 2.84
N ASN A 78 5.05 16.26 3.38
CA ASN A 78 5.78 17.26 2.62
C ASN A 78 6.99 16.65 1.91
N ALA A 79 7.36 17.22 0.77
CA ALA A 79 8.62 16.95 0.10
C ALA A 79 9.17 18.25 -0.52
N PRO A 80 10.45 18.57 -0.34
CA PRO A 80 11.43 17.84 0.47
C PRO A 80 11.11 17.95 1.97
N ALA A 81 11.39 16.87 2.73
CA ALA A 81 11.27 16.88 4.19
C ALA A 81 12.46 16.17 4.85
N PRO A 82 12.98 16.69 5.97
CA PRO A 82 13.97 16.01 6.80
C PRO A 82 13.48 14.63 7.29
N ILE A 83 14.40 13.68 7.45
CA ILE A 83 14.04 12.34 7.95
C ILE A 83 13.45 12.35 9.36
N ALA A 84 13.81 13.34 10.18
CA ALA A 84 13.24 13.52 11.52
C ALA A 84 11.73 13.82 11.46
N ASP A 85 11.32 14.74 10.60
CA ASP A 85 9.91 15.10 10.42
C ASP A 85 9.11 13.93 9.83
N TYR A 86 9.71 13.20 8.88
CA TYR A 86 9.13 11.96 8.35
C TYR A 86 8.93 10.90 9.44
N THR A 87 9.94 10.70 10.28
CA THR A 87 9.89 9.77 11.42
C THR A 87 8.77 10.15 12.39
N ILE A 88 8.66 11.42 12.75
CA ILE A 88 7.61 11.94 13.64
C ILE A 88 6.22 11.68 13.03
N MET A 89 6.06 11.92 11.74
CA MET A 89 4.80 11.67 11.04
C MET A 89 4.44 10.18 11.01
N LEU A 90 5.40 9.29 10.74
CA LEU A 90 5.14 7.84 10.78
C LEU A 90 4.73 7.36 12.18
N VAL A 91 5.41 7.83 13.23
CA VAL A 91 5.06 7.49 14.62
C VAL A 91 3.67 8.02 14.96
N SER A 92 3.34 9.24 14.54
CA SER A 92 2.00 9.81 14.72
C SER A 92 0.94 8.98 14.03
N LEU A 93 1.17 8.58 12.77
CA LEU A 93 0.29 7.71 12.01
C LEU A 93 0.07 6.37 12.71
N TRP A 94 1.14 5.75 13.22
CA TRP A 94 1.04 4.51 13.98
C TRP A 94 0.16 4.66 15.23
N LEU A 95 0.40 5.72 16.02
CA LEU A 95 -0.40 5.99 17.22
C LEU A 95 -1.88 6.23 16.89
N THR A 96 -2.17 6.94 15.79
CA THR A 96 -3.54 7.14 15.32
C THR A 96 -4.19 5.82 14.93
N ILE A 97 -3.47 4.96 14.20
CA ILE A 97 -3.98 3.63 13.82
C ILE A 97 -4.27 2.80 15.07
N GLU A 98 -3.33 2.71 16.00
CA GLU A 98 -3.50 1.93 17.23
C GLU A 98 -4.65 2.49 18.08
N GLU A 99 -4.78 3.82 18.21
CA GLU A 99 -5.91 4.44 18.90
C GLU A 99 -7.26 4.08 18.25
N MET A 100 -7.35 4.11 16.92
CA MET A 100 -8.56 3.72 16.19
C MET A 100 -8.93 2.26 16.45
N TYR A 101 -7.96 1.35 16.45
CA TYR A 101 -8.16 -0.05 16.84
C TYR A 101 -8.64 -0.19 18.29
N HIS A 102 -8.03 0.51 19.24
CA HIS A 102 -8.46 0.50 20.65
C HIS A 102 -9.90 0.98 20.83
N ARG A 103 -10.34 1.94 20.00
CA ARG A 103 -11.71 2.46 19.99
C ARG A 103 -12.70 1.58 19.22
N GLY A 104 -12.26 0.48 18.61
CA GLY A 104 -13.09 -0.40 17.80
C GLY A 104 -13.50 0.20 16.43
N LYS A 105 -12.82 1.26 15.98
CA LYS A 105 -13.02 1.86 14.65
C LYS A 105 -11.95 1.31 13.71
N LEU A 106 -12.35 0.42 12.80
CA LEU A 106 -11.41 -0.33 11.96
C LEU A 106 -10.65 0.54 10.96
N LEU A 107 -11.22 1.67 10.47
CA LEU A 107 -10.58 2.59 9.54
C LEU A 107 -11.16 4.02 9.68
N PRO A 108 -10.36 5.09 9.52
CA PRO A 108 -10.85 6.46 9.32
C PRO A 108 -11.80 6.55 8.12
N ASP A 109 -12.81 7.42 8.21
CA ASP A 109 -13.85 7.56 7.17
C ASP A 109 -13.25 7.95 5.82
N GLU A 110 -12.15 8.69 5.81
CA GLU A 110 -11.41 9.09 4.60
C GLU A 110 -10.77 7.88 3.90
N ILE A 111 -10.30 6.90 4.66
CA ILE A 111 -9.74 5.65 4.11
C ILE A 111 -10.87 4.78 3.57
N MET A 112 -12.00 4.71 4.28
CA MET A 112 -13.20 3.99 3.83
C MET A 112 -13.76 4.57 2.52
N GLN A 113 -13.85 5.90 2.42
CA GLN A 113 -14.30 6.58 1.20
C GLN A 113 -13.34 6.34 0.03
N GLY A 114 -12.03 6.38 0.27
CA GLY A 114 -11.01 6.06 -0.73
C GLY A 114 -11.10 4.61 -1.23
N LEU A 115 -11.35 3.65 -0.33
CA LEU A 115 -11.56 2.24 -0.68
C LEU A 115 -12.86 2.04 -1.49
N MET A 116 -13.97 2.64 -1.05
CA MET A 116 -15.27 2.55 -1.76
C MET A 116 -15.21 3.15 -3.17
N ALA A 117 -14.50 4.27 -3.35
CA ALA A 117 -14.33 4.90 -4.66
C ALA A 117 -13.54 4.01 -5.64
N LYS A 118 -12.52 3.28 -5.15
CA LYS A 118 -11.74 2.33 -5.96
C LYS A 118 -12.54 1.08 -6.33
N THR A 119 -13.38 0.57 -5.43
CA THR A 119 -14.25 -0.59 -5.73
C THR A 119 -15.29 -0.24 -6.80
N THR A 120 -15.86 0.96 -6.73
CA THR A 120 -16.88 1.42 -7.69
C THR A 120 -16.30 1.63 -9.10
N THR A 121 -15.08 2.15 -9.19
CA THR A 121 -14.40 2.36 -10.48
C THR A 121 -13.93 1.06 -11.13
N THR A 122 -13.57 0.05 -10.34
CA THR A 122 -13.22 -1.30 -10.84
C THR A 122 -14.45 -2.02 -11.38
N HIS A 123 -15.57 -1.98 -10.66
CA HIS A 123 -16.83 -2.60 -11.09
C HIS A 123 -17.41 -1.97 -12.37
N LEU A 124 -17.26 -0.65 -12.55
CA LEU A 124 -17.65 0.05 -13.78
C LEU A 124 -16.77 -0.33 -14.98
N ARG A 125 -15.49 -0.64 -14.74
CA ARG A 125 -14.55 -1.03 -15.78
C ARG A 125 -14.80 -2.47 -16.24
N ASP A 126 -15.08 -3.36 -15.29
CA ASP A 126 -15.43 -4.76 -15.56
C ASP A 126 -16.79 -4.91 -16.27
N CYS A 127 -17.78 -4.07 -15.94
CA CYS A 127 -19.07 -4.04 -16.65
C CYS A 127 -18.93 -3.58 -18.11
N ARG A 128 -17.92 -2.74 -18.42
CA ARG A 128 -17.72 -2.20 -19.77
C ARG A 128 -16.97 -3.16 -20.69
N GLU A 129 -16.17 -4.07 -20.13
CA GLU A 129 -15.53 -5.15 -20.89
C GLU A 129 -16.48 -6.34 -21.16
N ASN A 130 -17.61 -6.41 -20.44
CA ASN A 130 -18.62 -7.47 -20.54
C ASN A 130 -19.95 -7.03 -21.21
N GLU A 131 -19.93 -6.07 -22.15
CA GLU A 131 -21.13 -5.65 -22.90
C GLU A 131 -21.80 -6.76 -23.73
N ASN A 132 -21.23 -7.97 -23.81
CA ASN A 132 -21.87 -9.14 -24.40
C ASN A 132 -22.52 -10.13 -23.40
N GLY A 133 -22.42 -9.89 -22.08
CA GLY A 133 -22.85 -10.86 -21.06
C GLY A 133 -24.04 -10.45 -20.19
N CYS A 134 -24.41 -9.17 -20.15
CA CYS A 134 -25.34 -8.65 -19.14
C CYS A 134 -26.79 -8.45 -19.62
N MET A 135 -27.25 -9.27 -20.58
CA MET A 135 -28.64 -9.24 -21.05
C MET A 135 -29.24 -10.64 -21.24
N GLN A 136 -29.03 -11.57 -20.31
CA GLN A 136 -29.92 -12.73 -20.18
C GLN A 136 -30.03 -13.10 -18.70
N ASN A 137 -31.05 -12.56 -18.04
CA ASN A 137 -31.83 -13.19 -16.96
C ASN A 137 -32.78 -12.15 -16.37
N ILE A 138 -33.78 -11.74 -17.16
CA ILE A 138 -35.01 -11.18 -16.60
C ILE A 138 -35.96 -12.37 -16.44
N PRO A 139 -36.37 -12.74 -15.22
CA PRO A 139 -37.40 -13.76 -15.03
C PRO A 139 -38.72 -13.22 -15.58
N GLN A 140 -39.34 -13.93 -16.53
CA GLN A 140 -40.72 -13.65 -16.93
C GLN A 140 -41.66 -14.04 -15.77
N PRO A 141 -42.66 -13.20 -15.43
CA PRO A 141 -43.71 -13.59 -14.51
C PRO A 141 -44.66 -14.58 -15.21
N HIS A 142 -44.88 -15.72 -14.57
CA HIS A 142 -45.98 -16.62 -14.89
C HIS A 142 -47.25 -16.16 -14.16
N ASP A 143 -48.31 -16.04 -14.97
CA ASP A 143 -49.74 -15.81 -14.73
C ASP A 143 -50.22 -14.44 -14.22
#